data_AF-A0A382NYS5-F1
#
_entry.id   AF-A0A382NYS5-F1
#
_cell.length_a   1.000
_cell.length_b   1.000
_cell.length_c   1.000
_cell.angle_alpha   90.00
_cell.angle_beta   90.00
_cell.angle_gamma   90.00
#
_symmetry.space_group_name_H-M   'P 1'
#
loop_
_entity.id
_entity.type
_entity.pdbx_description
1 polymer ?
#
loop_
_entity_poly.entity_id
_entity_poly.type
_entity_poly.pdbx_seq_one_letter_code
_entity_poly.pdbx_strand_id
1 'polypeptide(L)' 'MNKNNRICIIGLGYVGLPLAVEFGKKRDVVGFDINQNRVKELNSGKEFTLEITSKELKSAIYLSCTSNIEDIKD' A
#
# COMPACT_ATOMS: atom_id res chain seq x y z
N MET A 1 5.24 -8.01 25.19
CA MET A 1 4.24 -7.66 24.15
C MET A 1 5.02 -7.36 22.87
N ASN A 2 5.07 -8.32 21.95
CA ASN A 2 5.64 -8.05 20.63
C ASN A 2 4.59 -7.29 19.82
N LYS A 3 4.59 -5.97 19.96
CA LYS A 3 3.84 -5.10 19.06
C LYS A 3 4.53 -5.21 17.70
N ASN A 4 3.98 -6.05 16.82
CA ASN A 4 4.35 -6.02 15.41
C ASN A 4 3.88 -4.65 14.90
N ASN A 5 4.78 -3.68 14.90
CA ASN A 5 4.51 -2.31 14.48
C ASN A 5 4.27 -2.29 12.97
N ARG A 6 3.04 -2.60 12.56
CA ARG A 6 2.56 -2.42 11.19
C ARG A 6 2.60 -0.94 10.84
N ILE A 7 3.11 -0.61 9.66
CA ILE A 7 3.11 0.77 9.17
C ILE A 7 1.80 1.00 8.42
N CYS A 8 1.05 2.03 8.78
CA CYS A 8 -0.08 2.50 8.00
C CYS A 8 0.31 3.75 7.20
N ILE A 9 0.05 3.76 5.91
CA ILE A 9 0.22 4.93 5.03
C ILE A 9 -1.15 5.34 4.51
N ILE A 10 -1.56 6.57 4.80
CA ILE A 10 -2.85 7.13 4.41
C ILE A 10 -2.67 7.99 3.17
N GLY A 11 -3.40 7.65 2.11
CA GLY A 11 -3.29 8.24 0.77
C GLY A 11 -2.23 7.50 -0.05
N LEU A 12 -2.65 6.95 -1.19
CA LEU A 12 -1.77 6.20 -2.08
C LEU A 12 -1.48 6.97 -3.36
N GLY A 13 -1.44 8.30 -3.34
CA GLY A 13 -1.07 9.12 -4.50
C GLY A 13 0.45 9.16 -4.77
N TYR A 14 0.91 10.20 -5.46
CA TYR A 14 2.30 10.41 -5.89
C TYR A 14 3.36 10.14 -4.82
N VAL A 15 3.12 10.60 -3.59
CA VAL A 15 4.07 10.44 -2.48
C VAL A 15 3.83 9.15 -1.70
N GLY A 16 2.57 8.83 -1.44
CA GLY A 16 2.21 7.73 -0.56
C GLY A 16 2.48 6.35 -1.16
N LEU A 17 2.24 6.17 -2.46
CA LEU A 17 2.45 4.87 -3.11
C LEU A 17 3.93 4.47 -3.17
N PRO A 18 4.89 5.31 -3.60
CA PRO A 18 6.32 4.97 -3.51
C PRO A 18 6.78 4.66 -2.10
N LEU A 19 6.29 5.42 -1.11
CA LEU A 19 6.61 5.17 0.28
C LEU A 19 6.10 3.79 0.73
N ALA A 20 4.85 3.46 0.40
CA ALA A 20 4.22 2.19 0.73
C ALA A 20 4.92 1.00 0.05
N VAL A 21 5.31 1.16 -1.20
CA VAL A 21 6.07 0.15 -1.94
C VAL A 21 7.46 -0.06 -1.34
N GLU A 22 8.21 1.00 -1.05
CA GLU A 22 9.55 0.86 -0.47
C GLU A 22 9.56 0.23 0.93
N PHE A 23 8.60 0.60 1.78
CA PHE A 23 8.45 -0.07 3.08
C PHE A 23 7.91 -1.49 2.93
N GLY A 24 6.95 -1.71 2.04
CA GLY A 24 6.33 -3.00 1.76
C GLY A 24 7.29 -4.03 1.15
N LYS A 25 8.46 -3.63 0.67
CA LYS A 25 9.56 -4.56 0.34
C LYS A 25 10.19 -5.21 1.58
N LYS A 26 10.04 -4.61 2.77
CA LYS A 26 10.81 -4.97 3.98
C LYS A 26 9.98 -5.15 5.25
N ARG A 27 8.78 -4.58 5.35
CA ARG A 27 7.94 -4.55 6.57
C ARG A 27 6.46 -4.66 6.25
N ASP A 28 5.69 -5.18 7.20
CA ASP A 28 4.21 -5.20 7.14
C ASP A 28 3.67 -3.77 7.01
N VAL A 29 3.05 -3.48 5.86
CA VAL A 29 2.49 -2.17 5.50
C VAL A 29 1.05 -2.34 5.05
N VAL A 30 0.18 -1.49 5.59
CA VAL A 30 -1.17 -1.26 5.06
C VAL A 30 -1.23 0.13 4.42
N GLY A 31 -1.48 0.17 3.13
CA GLY A 31 -1.79 1.37 2.37
C GLY A 31 -3.30 1.61 2.38
N PHE A 32 -3.74 2.74 2.92
CA PHE A 32 -5.14 3.14 2.89
C PHE A 32 -5.37 4.21 1.81
N ASP A 33 -6.41 4.06 1.00
CA ASP A 33 -6.91 5.11 0.12
C ASP A 33 -8.43 5.11 0.09
N ILE A 34 -9.06 6.29 0.15
CA ILE A 34 -10.52 6.42 0.09
C ILE A 34 -11.09 6.01 -1.27
N ASN A 35 -10.27 6.03 -2.33
CA ASN A 35 -10.67 5.66 -3.67
C ASN A 35 -10.60 4.13 -3.84
N GLN A 36 -11.77 3.47 -3.75
CA GLN A 36 -11.89 2.02 -3.91
C GLN A 36 -11.36 1.50 -5.25
N ASN A 37 -11.52 2.27 -6.33
CA ASN A 37 -11.03 1.85 -7.65
C ASN A 37 -9.51 1.82 -7.65
N ARG A 38 -8.87 2.87 -7.11
CA ARG A 38 -7.42 2.91 -6.95
C ARG A 38 -6.90 1.71 -6.16
N VAL A 39 -7.54 1.37 -5.04
CA VAL A 39 -7.16 0.22 -4.22
C VAL A 39 -7.29 -1.10 -5.00
N LYS A 40 -8.38 -1.29 -5.75
CA LYS A 40 -8.57 -2.48 -6.60
C LYS A 40 -7.50 -2.59 -7.69
N GLU A 41 -7.16 -1.49 -8.33
CA GLU A 41 -6.12 -1.43 -9.36
C GLU A 41 -4.76 -1.85 -8.79
N LEU A 42 -4.35 -1.24 -7.67
CA LEU A 42 -3.09 -1.53 -7.00
C LEU A 42 -3.02 -2.99 -6.54
N ASN A 43 -4.10 -3.52 -5.95
CA ASN A 43 -4.18 -4.93 -5.55
C ASN A 43 -4.16 -5.89 -6.76
N SER A 44 -4.56 -5.42 -7.95
CA SER A 44 -4.43 -6.19 -9.21
C SER A 44 -3.03 -6.09 -9.84
N GLY A 45 -2.10 -5.37 -9.20
CA GLY A 45 -0.75 -5.11 -9.71
C GLY A 45 -0.70 -4.11 -10.87
N LYS A 46 -1.77 -3.32 -11.03
CA LYS A 46 -1.88 -2.26 -12.04
C LYS A 46 -1.69 -0.91 -11.37
N GLU A 47 -0.85 -0.09 -11.98
CA GLU A 47 -0.60 1.29 -11.59
C GLU A 47 -0.69 2.10 -12.89
N PHE A 48 -1.44 3.21 -12.86
CA PHE A 48 -1.81 3.99 -14.05
C PHE A 48 -1.13 5.37 -14.10
N THR A 49 -0.49 5.83 -13.03
CA THR A 49 0.29 7.08 -13.01
C THR A 49 1.68 6.92 -13.63
N LEU A 50 2.11 5.68 -13.94
CA LEU A 50 3.44 5.31 -14.48
C LEU A 50 4.60 5.65 -13.53
N GLU A 51 4.29 6.01 -12.29
CA GLU A 51 5.29 6.38 -11.28
C GLU A 51 5.97 5.13 -10.72
N ILE A 52 5.26 4.00 -10.71
CA ILE A 52 5.75 2.71 -10.21
C ILE A 52 5.47 1.65 -11.26
N THR A 53 6.51 0.89 -11.62
CA THR A 53 6.33 -0.24 -12.52
C THR A 53 5.55 -1.36 -11.83
N SER A 54 4.77 -2.15 -12.58
CA SER A 54 4.13 -3.35 -12.02
C SER A 54 5.12 -4.31 -11.35
N LYS A 55 6.39 -4.30 -11.76
CA LYS A 55 7.45 -5.10 -11.14
C LYS A 55 7.81 -4.57 -9.75
N GLU A 56 7.96 -3.26 -9.59
CA GLU A 56 8.23 -2.64 -8.29
C GLU A 56 7.05 -2.82 -7.34
N LEU A 57 5.82 -2.62 -7.81
CA LEU A 57 4.63 -2.85 -7.00
C LEU A 57 4.56 -4.31 -6.50
N LYS A 58 4.82 -5.28 -7.39
CA LYS A 58 4.86 -6.71 -7.02
C LYS A 58 6.03 -7.08 -6.10
N SER A 59 7.09 -6.28 -6.07
CA SER A 59 8.23 -6.54 -5.16
C SER A 59 7.93 -6.15 -3.72
N ALA A 60 6.90 -5.35 -3.47
CA ALA A 60 6.42 -5.00 -2.13
C ALA A 60 5.57 -6.12 -1.53
N ILE A 61 6.19 -7.27 -1.27
CA ILE A 61 5.50 -8.50 -0.82
C ILE A 61 4.78 -8.39 0.53
N TYR A 62 5.10 -7.36 1.32
CA TYR A 62 4.48 -7.06 2.60
C TYR A 62 3.51 -5.87 2.55
N LEU A 63 3.23 -5.34 1.35
CA LEU A 63 2.24 -4.28 1.16
C LEU A 63 0.85 -4.89 0.90
N SER A 64 -0.12 -4.43 1.68
CA SER A 64 -1.56 -4.60 1.39
C SER A 64 -2.19 -3.23 1.17
N CYS A 65 -3.19 -3.14 0.28
CA CYS A 65 -3.95 -1.91 0.09
C CYS A 65 -5.42 -2.11 0.46
N THR A 66 -6.01 -1.14 1.17
CA THR A 66 -7.41 -1.15 1.59
C THR A 66 -8.06 0.22 1.45
N SER A 67 -9.37 0.24 1.30
CA SER A 67 -10.22 1.43 1.41
C SER A 67 -11.15 1.35 2.61
N ASN A 68 -11.03 0.31 3.43
CA ASN A 68 -11.85 0.10 4.61
C ASN A 68 -11.11 0.62 5.85
N ILE A 69 -11.77 1.50 6.59
CA ILE A 69 -11.19 2.11 7.80
C ILE A 69 -10.99 1.10 8.93
N GLU A 70 -11.78 0.01 8.95
CA GLU A 70 -11.65 -1.04 9.96
C GLU A 70 -10.31 -1.78 9.88
N ASP A 71 -9.70 -1.84 8.69
CA ASP A 71 -8.46 -2.59 8.46
C ASP A 71 -7.20 -1.87 9.00
N ILE A 72 -7.33 -0.60 9.39
CA ILE A 72 -6.24 0.25 9.88
C ILE A 72 -6.40 0.69 11.34
N LYS A 73 -7.33 0.08 12.07
CA LYS A 73 -7.49 0.32 13.52
C LYS A 73 -6.43 -0.46 14.33
N ASP A 74 -6.02 0.12 15.45
CA ASP A 74 -5.13 -0.49 16.46
C ASP A 74 -5.84 -1.49 17.39
#